data_AF-A0A5E6NE59-F1
#
_entry.id   AF-A0A5E6NE59-F1
#
_cell.length_a   1.000
_cell.length_b   1.000
_cell.length_c   1.000
_cell.angle_alpha   90.00
_cell.angle_beta   90.00
_cell.angle_gamma   90.00
#
_symmetry.space_group_name_H-M   'P 1'
#
loop_
_entity.id
_entity.type
_entity.pdbx_description
1 polymer ?
#
loop_
_entity_poly.entity_id
_entity_poly.type
_entity_poly.pdbx_seq_one_letter_code
_entity_poly.pdbx_strand_id
1 'polypeptide(L)' 'MITNTVPLTEAAVKCNKIRVVSIAPKLAEVIKRISEEQSISAIFTDDE' A
#
# COMPACT_ATOMS: atom_id res chain seq x y z
N MET A 1 -0.48 -7.28 -11.40
CA MET A 1 0.20 -6.49 -10.35
C MET A 1 -0.63 -6.62 -9.08
N ILE A 2 0.00 -6.75 -7.93
CA ILE A 2 -0.66 -6.95 -6.63
C ILE A 2 -0.01 -6.06 -5.57
N THR A 3 -0.67 -5.87 -4.43
CA THR A 3 -0.11 -5.15 -3.28
C THR A 3 0.56 -6.12 -2.30
N ASN A 4 1.43 -5.60 -1.44
CA ASN A 4 2.10 -6.36 -0.38
C ASN A 4 1.31 -6.43 0.94
N THR A 5 -0.03 -6.42 0.87
CA THR A 5 -0.90 -6.54 2.07
C THR A 5 -0.82 -7.91 2.71
N VAL A 6 -0.59 -8.95 1.91
CA VAL A 6 -0.38 -10.33 2.36
C VAL A 6 0.97 -10.82 1.82
N PRO A 7 1.81 -11.46 2.65
CA PRO A 7 3.08 -12.01 2.20
C PRO A 7 2.89 -13.05 1.10
N LEU A 8 3.78 -13.04 0.11
CA LEU A 8 3.78 -14.06 -0.93
C LEU A 8 4.36 -15.38 -0.42
N THR A 9 3.83 -16.48 -0.95
CA THR A 9 4.45 -17.79 -0.80
C THR A 9 5.75 -17.85 -1.61
N GLU A 10 6.68 -18.74 -1.23
CA GLU A 10 7.95 -18.89 -1.94
C GLU A 10 7.78 -19.21 -3.43
N ALA A 11 6.74 -19.98 -3.79
CA ALA A 11 6.41 -20.29 -5.18
C ALA A 11 6.00 -19.03 -5.96
N ALA A 12 5.23 -18.13 -5.33
CA ALA A 12 4.80 -16.87 -5.94
C ALA A 12 5.95 -15.88 -6.10
N VAL A 13 6.88 -15.82 -5.13
CA VAL A 13 8.10 -14.98 -5.22
C VAL A 13 8.95 -15.35 -6.45
N LYS A 14 8.97 -16.63 -6.84
CA LYS A 14 9.72 -17.12 -8.03
C LYS A 14 9.01 -16.83 -9.37
N CYS A 15 7.78 -16.31 -9.35
CA CYS A 15 7.01 -16.05 -10.57
C CYS A 15 7.29 -14.64 -11.11
N ASN A 16 8.09 -14.55 -12.18
CA ASN A 16 8.46 -13.28 -12.83
C ASN A 16 7.27 -12.48 -13.41
N LYS A 17 6.08 -13.09 -13.50
CA LYS A 17 4.85 -12.40 -13.94
C LYS A 17 4.22 -11.57 -12.82
N ILE A 18 4.55 -11.85 -11.56
CA ILE A 18 3.98 -11.15 -10.40
C ILE A 18 4.81 -9.91 -10.12
N ARG A 19 4.20 -8.74 -10.31
CA ARG A 19 4.75 -7.47 -9.83
C ARG A 19 4.05 -7.07 -8.54
N VAL A 20 4.82 -6.91 -7.47
CA VAL A 20 4.33 -6.45 -6.17
C VAL A 20 4.58 -4.96 -6.06
N VAL A 21 3.56 -4.21 -5.65
CA VAL A 21 3.67 -2.78 -5.34
C VAL A 21 3.43 -2.56 -3.86
N SER A 22 4.31 -1.77 -3.25
CA SER A 22 4.21 -1.47 -1.83
C SER A 22 3.13 -0.42 -1.60
N ILE A 23 2.20 -0.69 -0.68
CA ILE A 23 1.25 0.31 -0.18
C ILE A 23 1.70 0.94 1.15
N ALA A 24 2.89 0.56 1.65
CA ALA A 24 3.40 1.03 2.94
C ALA A 24 3.45 2.57 3.08
N PRO A 25 3.85 3.36 2.06
CA PRO A 25 3.83 4.82 2.18
C PRO A 25 2.42 5.38 2.37
N LYS A 26 1.43 4.86 1.62
CA LYS A 26 0.03 5.29 1.70
C LYS A 26 -0.56 4.93 3.07
N LEU A 27 -0.23 3.76 3.63
CA LEU A 27 -0.61 3.36 4.99
C LEU A 27 0.06 4.21 6.08
N ALA A 28 1.35 4.52 5.96
CA ALA A 28 2.05 5.36 6.92
C ALA A 28 1.40 6.74 7.04
N GLU A 29 0.98 7.28 5.90
CA GLU A 29 0.30 8.57 5.83
C GLU A 29 -1.11 8.52 6.45
N VAL A 30 -1.84 7.41 6.29
CA VAL A 30 -3.12 7.19 7.01
C VAL A 30 -2.88 7.20 8.53
N ILE A 31 -1.87 6.47 9.01
CA ILE A 31 -1.53 6.40 10.45
C ILE A 31 -1.19 7.80 10.98
N LYS A 32 -0.39 8.56 10.25
CA LYS A 32 -0.04 9.94 10.60
C LYS A 32 -1.28 10.83 10.71
N ARG A 33 -2.17 10.80 9.73
CA ARG A 33 -3.41 11.61 9.75
C ARG A 33 -4.33 11.26 10.90
N ILE A 34 -4.46 9.97 11.23
CA ILE A 34 -5.21 9.53 12.42
C ILE A 34 -4.60 10.13 13.69
N SER A 35 -3.27 10.10 13.81
CA SER A 35 -2.55 10.68 14.96
C SER A 35 -2.68 12.21 15.05
N GLU A 36 -2.88 12.89 13.92
CA GLU A 36 -3.02 14.35 13.84
C GLU A 36 -4.49 14.81 13.80
N GLU A 37 -5.45 13.90 13.96
CA GLU A 37 -6.91 14.15 13.83
C GLU A 37 -7.31 14.81 12.49
N GLN A 38 -6.55 14.53 11.45
CA GLN A 38 -6.77 15.05 10.10
C GLN A 38 -7.64 14.10 9.27
N SER A 39 -8.37 14.67 8.29
CA SER A 39 -9.21 13.87 7.39
C SER A 39 -8.38 12.93 6.51
N ILE A 40 -8.71 11.64 6.55
CA ILE A 40 -8.11 10.61 5.70
C ILE A 40 -8.51 10.80 4.22
N SER A 41 -9.63 11.47 3.93
CA SER A 41 -10.14 11.64 2.56
C SER A 41 -9.15 12.34 1.61
N ALA A 42 -8.23 13.14 2.15
CA ALA A 42 -7.17 13.82 1.40
C ALA A 42 -6.12 12.86 0.79
N ILE A 43 -6.08 11.59 1.17
CA ILE A 43 -5.16 10.60 0.58
C ILE A 43 -5.66 10.09 -0.78
N PHE A 44 -6.93 10.35 -1.11
CA PHE A 44 -7.59 9.90 -2.33
C PHE A 44 -7.74 11.00 -3.39
N THR A 45 -7.16 12.18 -3.15
CA THR A 45 -7.25 13.34 -4.05
C THR A 45 -6.10 13.43 -5.07
N ASP A 46 -5.07 12.59 -4.95
CA ASP A 46 -3.86 12.60 -5.79
C ASP A 46 -3.71 11.32 -6.64
N ASP A 47 -4.81 10.83 -7.22
CA ASP A 47 -4.80 9.70 -8.16
C ASP A 47 -5.21 10.20 -9.57
N GLU A 48 -4.36 11.03 -10.21
CA GLU A 48 -4.21 11.15 -11.68
C GLU A 48 -2.87 10.55 -12.13
#